data_AF-A0A1I7JFY9-F1
#
_entry.id   AF-A0A1I7JFY9-F1
#
_cell.length_a   1.000
_cell.length_b   1.000
_cell.length_c   1.000
_cell.angle_alpha   90.00
_cell.angle_beta   90.00
_cell.angle_gamma   90.00
#
_symmetry.space_group_name_H-M   'P 1'
#
loop_
_entity.id
_entity.type
_entity.pdbx_description
1 polymer ?
#
loop_
_entity_poly.entity_id
_entity_poly.type
_entity_poly.pdbx_seq_one_letter_code
_entity_poly.pdbx_strand_id
1 'polypeptide(L)'
;MKIIINNRKMFCKNDSCNHKTFSEKFKFINDKAKKTKRLEKEIINISLNMSSVAASKYLSDNLTNVGKSTICALLKKRYSSY
;
A
#
# COMPACT_ATOMS: atom_id res chain seq x y z
N MET A 1 -1.81 15.84 0.10
CA MET A 1 -2.52 15.39 1.32
C MET A 1 -1.68 14.33 2.03
N LYS A 2 -1.53 14.40 3.36
CA LYS A 2 -0.75 13.43 4.16
C LYS A 2 -1.62 12.95 5.32
N ILE A 3 -1.83 11.64 5.42
CA ILE A 3 -2.54 11.01 6.54
C ILE A 3 -1.50 10.38 7.46
N ILE A 4 -1.59 10.66 8.76
CA ILE A 4 -0.71 10.11 9.78
C ILE A 4 -1.54 9.12 10.61
N ILE A 5 -1.03 7.89 10.74
CA ILE A 5 -1.65 6.85 11.54
C ILE A 5 -0.69 6.56 12.69
N ASN A 6 -1.18 6.71 13.92
CA ASN A 6 -0.44 6.30 15.10
C ASN A 6 -0.53 4.78 15.23
N ASN A 7 0.61 4.10 15.26
CA ASN A 7 0.69 2.66 15.43
C ASN A 7 1.32 2.33 16.79
N ARG A 8 0.59 1.61 17.63
CA ARG A 8 1.10 1.15 18.93
C ARG A 8 2.25 0.15 18.75
N LYS A 9 3.39 0.49 19.34
CA LYS A 9 4.56 -0.38 19.47
C LYS A 9 4.51 -1.10 20.80
N MET A 10 4.65 -2.42 20.78
CA MET A 10 4.59 -3.30 21.96
C MET A 10 5.90 -4.08 22.06
N PHE A 11 6.34 -4.40 23.27
CA PHE A 11 7.58 -5.14 23.52
C PHE A 11 7.28 -6.48 24.20
N CYS A 12 7.92 -7.56 23.74
CA CYS A 12 7.84 -8.86 24.43
C CYS A 12 8.70 -8.80 25.69
N LYS A 13 8.11 -9.11 26.85
CA LYS A 13 8.85 -9.22 28.13
C LYS A 13 9.31 -10.65 28.44
N ASN A 14 8.92 -11.63 27.63
CA ASN A 14 9.32 -13.02 27.81
C ASN A 14 10.73 -13.23 27.23
N ASP A 15 11.65 -13.77 28.03
CA ASP A 15 13.03 -14.01 27.61
C ASP A 15 13.16 -15.11 26.54
N SER A 16 12.20 -16.03 26.46
CA SER A 16 12.15 -17.09 25.44
C SER A 16 11.57 -16.64 24.10
N CYS A 17 11.27 -15.35 23.94
CA CYS A 17 10.54 -14.81 22.79
C CYS A 17 11.51 -14.50 21.62
N ASN A 18 11.34 -15.18 20.48
CA ASN A 18 12.16 -14.94 19.27
C ASN A 18 12.00 -13.53 18.68
N HIS A 19 10.86 -12.88 18.93
CA HIS A 19 10.58 -11.51 18.48
C HIS A 19 10.29 -10.61 19.67
N LYS A 20 11.15 -9.60 19.89
CA LYS A 20 11.07 -8.71 21.06
C LYS A 20 10.18 -7.49 20.85
N THR A 21 9.70 -7.23 19.64
CA THR A 21 8.93 -6.03 19.31
C THR A 21 7.80 -6.36 18.34
N PHE A 22 6.63 -5.82 18.62
CA PHE A 22 5.44 -5.95 17.81
C PHE A 22 4.82 -4.59 17.55
N SER A 23 3.99 -4.53 16.53
CA SER A 23 3.18 -3.37 16.21
C SER A 23 1.75 -3.82 15.99
N GLU A 24 0.80 -2.93 16.28
CA GLU A 24 -0.59 -3.23 16.00
C GLU A 24 -0.81 -3.39 14.50
N LYS A 25 -1.70 -4.32 14.14
CA LYS A 25 -2.03 -4.62 12.75
C LYS A 25 -3.33 -3.92 12.35
N PHE A 26 -3.32 -3.32 11.18
CA PHE A 26 -4.51 -2.71 10.59
C PHE A 26 -5.05 -3.61 9.48
N LYS A 27 -6.33 -3.96 9.52
CA LYS A 27 -6.94 -4.81 8.47
C LYS A 27 -6.84 -4.18 7.06
N PHE A 28 -6.78 -2.85 7.00
CA PHE A 28 -6.79 -2.05 5.76
C PHE A 28 -5.40 -1.68 5.22
N ILE A 29 -4.30 -2.04 5.91
CA ILE A 29 -2.91 -1.80 5.48
C ILE A 29 -2.14 -3.12 5.58
N ASN A 30 -1.33 -3.45 4.57
CA ASN A 30 -0.45 -4.62 4.64
C ASN A 30 0.78 -4.35 5.53
N ASP A 31 1.39 -5.41 6.06
CA ASP A 31 2.60 -5.28 6.88
C ASP A 31 3.69 -4.48 6.13
N LYS A 32 4.22 -3.43 6.77
CA LYS A 32 5.24 -2.50 6.20
C LYS A 32 4.78 -1.69 4.97
N ALA A 33 3.49 -1.67 4.64
CA ALA A 33 2.99 -0.92 3.48
C ALA A 33 2.83 0.57 3.76
N LYS A 34 3.09 1.38 2.73
CA LYS A 34 2.83 2.84 2.73
C LYS A 34 1.45 3.21 2.16
N LYS A 35 0.71 2.23 1.64
CA LYS A 35 -0.58 2.40 0.95
C LYS A 35 -1.63 1.54 1.62
N THR A 36 -2.87 2.04 1.67
CA THR A 36 -4.01 1.23 2.11
C THR A 36 -4.41 0.27 0.99
N LYS A 37 -4.98 -0.88 1.37
CA LYS A 37 -5.55 -1.85 0.41
C LYS A 37 -6.61 -1.20 -0.49
N ARG A 38 -7.42 -0.30 0.07
CA ARG A 38 -8.41 0.49 -0.66
C ARG A 38 -7.75 1.35 -1.74
N LEU A 39 -6.68 2.05 -1.40
CA LEU A 39 -5.96 2.91 -2.35
C LEU A 39 -5.31 2.09 -3.47
N GLU A 40 -4.68 0.97 -3.13
CA GLU A 40 -4.08 0.08 -4.13
C GLU A 40 -5.15 -0.46 -5.11
N LYS A 41 -6.32 -0.87 -4.59
CA LYS A 41 -7.44 -1.33 -5.42
C LYS A 41 -7.93 -0.23 -6.36
N GLU A 42 -8.05 1.00 -5.88
CA GLU A 42 -8.52 2.13 -6.68
C GLU A 42 -7.54 2.49 -7.80
N ILE A 43 -6.24 2.54 -7.48
CA ILE A 43 -5.17 2.77 -8.47
C ILE A 43 -5.25 1.72 -9.59
N ILE A 44 -5.37 0.44 -9.21
CA ILE A 44 -5.49 -0.65 -10.18
C ILE A 44 -6.75 -0.48 -11.03
N ASN A 45 -7.91 -0.21 -10.42
CA ASN A 45 -9.17 -0.08 -11.13
C ASN A 45 -9.13 1.03 -12.20
N ILE A 46 -8.63 2.20 -11.85
CA ILE A 46 -8.44 3.33 -12.78
C ILE A 46 -7.46 2.94 -13.89
N SER A 47 -6.37 2.27 -13.54
CA SER A 47 -5.30 1.93 -14.48
C SER A 47 -5.65 0.81 -15.47
N LEU A 48 -6.75 0.07 -15.26
CA LEU A 48 -7.18 -0.98 -16.20
C LEU A 48 -7.74 -0.42 -17.52
N ASN A 49 -8.28 0.80 -17.49
CA ASN A 49 -8.98 1.39 -18.63
C ASN A 49 -8.13 2.38 -19.43
N MET A 50 -6.86 2.59 -19.05
CA MET A 50 -5.99 3.59 -19.68
C MET A 50 -4.51 3.20 -19.58
N SER A 51 -3.65 3.91 -20.31
CA SER A 51 -2.21 3.68 -20.25
C SER A 51 -1.64 4.05 -18.88
N SER A 52 -0.50 3.44 -18.50
CA SER A 52 0.18 3.74 -17.23
C SER A 52 0.64 5.19 -17.10
N VAL A 53 0.89 5.89 -18.21
CA VAL A 53 1.25 7.32 -18.22
C VAL A 53 0.00 8.17 -17.99
N ALA A 54 -1.10 7.87 -18.69
CA ALA A 54 -2.38 8.57 -18.51
C ALA A 54 -2.92 8.37 -17.08
N ALA A 55 -2.85 7.14 -16.56
CA ALA A 55 -3.25 6.83 -15.19
C ALA A 55 -2.41 7.60 -14.17
N SER A 56 -1.09 7.69 -14.36
CA SER A 56 -0.20 8.44 -13.47
C SER A 56 -0.57 9.92 -13.40
N LYS A 57 -0.88 10.53 -14.55
CA LYS A 57 -1.36 11.91 -14.62
C LYS A 57 -2.71 12.07 -13.95
N TYR A 58 -3.70 11.25 -14.33
CA TYR A 58 -5.05 11.31 -13.77
C TYR A 58 -5.06 11.12 -12.25
N LEU A 59 -4.32 10.13 -11.74
CA LEU A 59 -4.20 9.88 -10.30
C LEU A 59 -3.56 11.07 -9.57
N SER A 60 -2.53 11.69 -10.16
CA SER A 60 -1.86 12.84 -9.55
C SER A 60 -2.78 14.06 -9.47
N ASP A 61 -3.62 14.26 -10.48
CA ASP A 61 -4.55 15.38 -10.55
C ASP A 61 -5.78 15.17 -9.63
N ASN A 62 -6.24 13.94 -9.43
CA ASN A 62 -7.54 13.66 -8.79
C ASN A 62 -7.48 12.91 -7.45
N LEU A 63 -6.40 12.18 -7.14
CA LEU A 63 -6.39 11.23 -6.02
C LEU A 63 -5.10 11.23 -5.19
N THR A 64 -3.98 10.86 -5.80
CA THR A 64 -2.67 10.74 -5.15
C THR A 64 -1.56 10.73 -6.18
N ASN A 65 -0.42 11.30 -5.84
CA ASN A 65 0.78 11.22 -6.67
C ASN A 65 1.28 9.76 -6.72
N VAL A 66 1.25 9.16 -7.92
CA VAL A 66 1.71 7.79 -8.19
C VAL A 66 2.41 7.77 -9.54
N GLY A 67 3.66 7.31 -9.56
CA GLY A 67 4.43 7.19 -10.81
C GLY A 67 4.06 5.96 -11.64
N LYS A 68 4.28 6.05 -12.95
CA LYS A 68 4.11 4.96 -13.94
C LYS A 68 4.67 3.61 -13.47
N SER A 69 5.89 3.59 -12.95
CA SER A 69 6.57 2.36 -12.49
C SER A 69 5.83 1.67 -11.34
N THR A 70 5.23 2.45 -10.44
CA THR A 70 4.42 1.92 -9.33
C THR A 70 3.14 1.28 -9.86
N ILE A 71 2.49 1.91 -10.84
CA ILE A 71 1.29 1.39 -11.48
C ILE A 71 1.59 0.05 -12.16
N CYS A 72 2.65 -0.01 -12.97
CA CYS A 72 3.07 -1.25 -13.64
C CYS A 72 3.39 -2.37 -12.63
N ALA A 73 4.06 -2.05 -11.51
CA ALA A 73 4.36 -3.01 -10.46
C ALA A 73 3.08 -3.54 -9.77
N LEU A 74 2.09 -2.68 -9.51
CA LEU A 74 0.81 -3.08 -8.93
C LEU A 74 0.01 -3.97 -9.89
N LEU A 75 -0.02 -3.64 -11.18
CA LEU A 75 -0.64 -4.45 -12.21
C LEU A 75 0.04 -5.83 -12.32
N LYS A 76 1.38 -5.87 -12.33
CA LYS A 76 2.13 -7.14 -12.37
C LYS A 76 1.84 -8.04 -11.16
N LYS A 77 1.79 -7.49 -9.95
CA LYS A 77 1.44 -8.25 -8.74
C LYS A 77 0.07 -8.89 -8.83
N ARG A 78 -0.90 -8.21 -9.43
CA ARG A 78 -2.25 -8.76 -9.65
C ARG A 78 -2.22 -10.02 -10.51
N TYR A 79 -1.46 -10.02 -11.61
CA TYR A 79 -1.35 -11.19 -12.50
C TYR A 79 -0.51 -12.32 -11.93
N SER A 80 0.52 -12.01 -11.12
CA SER A 80 1.37 -13.02 -10.47
C SER A 80 0.70 -13.74 -9.29
N SER A 81 -0.52 -13.33 -8.92
CA SER A 81 -1.30 -13.97 -7.85
C SER A 81 -2.26 -15.04 -8.38
N TYR A 82 -2.18 -15.35 -9.68
CA TYR A 82 -2.87 -16.45 -10.37
C TYR A 82 -1.85 -17.50 -10.83
#